data_AF-A0A1B6FHK2-F1
#
_entry.id   AF-A0A1B6FHK2-F1
#
_cell.length_a   1.000
_cell.length_b   1.000
_cell.length_c   1.000
_cell.angle_alpha   90.00
_cell.angle_beta   90.00
_cell.angle_gamma   90.00
#
_symmetry.space_group_name_H-M   'P 1'
#
loop_
_entity.id
_entity.type
_entity.pdbx_description
1 polymer ?
#
loop_
_entity_poly.entity_id
_entity_poly.type
_entity_poly.pdbx_seq_one_letter_code
_entity_poly.pdbx_strand_id
1 'polypeptide(L)'
;MELLLTELKNTIASVDDDQVPPWIRRYYHKLAYLCKKKTAEYHTLVANTNEDVNEDYIILEKQPAYTCFIAPYTYRTLKPFVVIDRETVPPRLQLLSEICHKQNRSYKKRPIVYKYLQKRHVKVINRLCEIHFWPGIDISEALEFPEFSVVVEYRRIVIGFGFLVPDATQSDAYISFIFTLPGWRRAGIARFMLYHLIMTCRGKDITLHVSASNTSALLLYQQFAFKPEEFIQNFYDKFIPPTSRECRHAFFLRLSK
;
A
#
# COMPACT_ATOMS: atom_id res chain seq x y z
N MET A 1 -31.18 -8.31 11.18
CA MET A 1 -29.98 -7.91 11.95
C MET A 1 -29.01 -9.07 12.11
N GLU A 2 -29.44 -10.20 12.67
CA GLU A 2 -28.57 -11.38 12.84
C GLU A 2 -28.04 -11.95 11.53
N LEU A 3 -28.89 -12.19 10.52
CA LEU A 3 -28.47 -12.60 9.16
C LEU A 3 -27.33 -11.74 8.61
N LEU A 4 -27.47 -10.42 8.72
CA LEU A 4 -26.48 -9.43 8.28
C LEU A 4 -25.17 -9.45 9.11
N LEU A 5 -25.24 -9.83 10.39
CA LEU A 5 -24.09 -10.09 11.25
C LEU A 5 -23.42 -11.42 10.91
N THR A 6 -24.18 -12.45 10.53
CA THR A 6 -23.67 -13.74 10.07
C THR A 6 -22.97 -13.59 8.72
N GLU A 7 -23.56 -12.85 7.77
CA GLU A 7 -22.93 -12.51 6.49
C GLU A 7 -21.65 -11.68 6.69
N LEU A 8 -21.65 -10.67 7.57
CA LEU A 8 -20.45 -9.91 7.91
C LEU A 8 -19.37 -10.78 8.57
N LYS A 9 -19.73 -11.69 9.48
CA LYS A 9 -18.79 -12.66 10.08
C LYS A 9 -18.19 -13.57 9.01
N ASN A 10 -19.00 -14.12 8.12
CA ASN A 10 -18.56 -15.00 7.03
C ASN A 10 -17.69 -14.26 6.00
N THR A 11 -17.96 -12.97 5.75
CA THR A 11 -17.17 -12.11 4.86
C THR A 11 -15.84 -11.67 5.48
N ILE A 12 -15.76 -11.59 6.81
CA ILE A 12 -14.51 -11.32 7.54
C ILE A 12 -13.68 -12.60 7.66
N ALA A 13 -14.30 -13.74 8.00
CA ALA A 13 -13.66 -15.05 8.12
C ALA A 13 -13.16 -15.66 6.79
N SER A 14 -13.39 -15.00 5.66
CA SER A 14 -12.89 -15.38 4.32
C SER A 14 -11.77 -14.47 3.81
N VAL A 15 -11.20 -13.63 4.68
CA VAL A 15 -10.00 -12.84 4.41
C VAL A 15 -8.93 -13.28 5.40
N ASP A 16 -7.81 -13.84 4.91
CA ASP A 16 -6.70 -14.35 5.73
C ASP A 16 -6.38 -13.41 6.92
N ASP A 17 -6.55 -13.95 8.13
CA ASP A 17 -6.82 -13.19 9.37
C ASP A 17 -5.55 -12.93 10.22
N ASP A 18 -4.36 -13.19 9.66
CA ASP A 18 -3.11 -13.29 10.43
C ASP A 18 -2.38 -11.96 10.72
N GLN A 19 -2.82 -10.81 10.19
CA GLN A 19 -2.30 -9.47 10.58
C GLN A 19 -3.33 -8.33 10.50
N VAL A 20 -4.16 -8.13 11.55
CA VAL A 20 -5.08 -6.98 11.66
C VAL A 20 -4.95 -6.22 13.02
N PRO A 21 -4.12 -5.16 13.05
CA PRO A 21 -3.81 -4.40 14.27
C PRO A 21 -4.97 -3.67 14.99
N PRO A 22 -5.11 -3.79 16.34
CA PRO A 22 -6.16 -3.17 17.15
C PRO A 22 -6.20 -1.65 17.31
N TRP A 23 -5.30 -0.84 16.74
CA TRP A 23 -5.61 0.57 16.47
C TRP A 23 -6.69 0.69 15.38
N ILE A 24 -6.66 -0.17 14.35
CA ILE A 24 -7.72 -0.26 13.32
C ILE A 24 -9.02 -0.61 14.03
N ARG A 25 -8.95 -1.59 14.93
CA ARG A 25 -10.04 -2.01 15.81
C ARG A 25 -10.50 -0.88 16.73
N ARG A 26 -9.60 -0.06 17.32
CA ARG A 26 -9.88 1.13 18.15
C ARG A 26 -10.43 2.32 17.37
N TYR A 27 -10.02 2.55 16.13
CA TYR A 27 -10.55 3.57 15.23
C TYR A 27 -11.95 3.23 14.75
N TYR A 28 -12.16 1.99 14.30
CA TYR A 28 -13.50 1.46 14.05
C TYR A 28 -14.33 1.41 15.35
N HIS A 29 -13.74 1.19 16.53
CA HIS A 29 -14.43 1.35 17.82
C HIS A 29 -14.79 2.81 18.13
N LYS A 30 -13.95 3.80 17.81
CA LYS A 30 -14.24 5.23 18.01
C LYS A 30 -15.33 5.71 17.05
N LEU A 31 -15.26 5.28 15.78
CA LEU A 31 -16.32 5.48 14.79
C LEU A 31 -17.61 4.73 15.17
N ALA A 32 -17.55 3.54 15.76
CA ALA A 32 -18.71 2.79 16.24
C ALA A 32 -19.28 3.34 17.56
N TYR A 33 -18.44 3.85 18.46
CA TYR A 33 -18.81 4.50 19.73
C TYR A 33 -19.59 5.78 19.47
N LEU A 34 -19.17 6.57 18.46
CA LEU A 34 -19.94 7.68 17.91
C LEU A 34 -21.28 7.26 17.25
N CYS A 35 -21.54 5.95 17.12
CA CYS A 35 -22.69 5.41 16.39
C CYS A 35 -23.49 4.32 17.15
N LYS A 36 -23.17 4.00 18.41
CA LYS A 36 -23.90 3.01 19.23
C LYS A 36 -24.01 3.43 20.70
N LYS A 37 -25.23 3.82 21.07
CA LYS A 37 -25.73 3.76 22.44
C LYS A 37 -26.31 2.36 22.67
N LYS A 38 -25.97 1.72 23.80
CA LYS A 38 -26.34 0.35 24.28
C LYS A 38 -25.57 -0.83 23.65
N THR A 39 -25.24 -1.80 24.52
CA THR A 39 -23.89 -2.42 24.51
C THR A 39 -23.85 -3.93 24.81
N ALA A 40 -24.92 -4.56 25.30
CA ALA A 40 -24.84 -5.86 26.00
C ALA A 40 -24.29 -7.03 25.15
N GLU A 41 -24.72 -7.19 23.90
CA GLU A 41 -24.39 -8.34 23.05
C GLU A 41 -22.98 -8.30 22.41
N TYR A 42 -22.25 -7.18 22.53
CA TYR A 42 -21.00 -6.98 21.78
C TYR A 42 -19.75 -7.49 22.49
N HIS A 43 -19.79 -7.68 23.81
CA HIS A 43 -18.61 -8.07 24.59
C HIS A 43 -18.06 -9.46 24.21
N THR A 44 -18.94 -10.41 23.85
CA THR A 44 -18.56 -11.76 23.43
C THR A 44 -17.90 -11.85 22.05
N LEU A 45 -18.04 -10.82 21.19
CA LEU A 45 -17.46 -10.85 19.83
C LEU A 45 -16.06 -10.21 19.75
N VAL A 46 -15.67 -9.44 20.76
CA VAL A 46 -14.42 -8.66 20.75
C VAL A 46 -13.20 -9.50 21.14
N ALA A 47 -13.37 -10.63 21.83
CA ALA A 47 -12.26 -11.42 22.37
C ALA A 47 -11.26 -11.98 21.34
N ASN A 48 -11.63 -12.11 20.06
CA ASN A 48 -10.98 -13.06 19.15
C ASN A 48 -9.92 -12.54 18.15
N THR A 49 -9.55 -11.25 18.06
CA THR A 49 -8.51 -10.80 17.07
C THR A 49 -7.48 -9.79 17.64
N ASN A 50 -6.18 -10.07 17.45
CA ASN A 50 -4.99 -9.50 18.13
C ASN A 50 -3.95 -8.85 17.17
N GLU A 51 -3.22 -7.78 17.57
CA GLU A 51 -1.91 -7.19 17.07
C GLU A 51 -1.64 -5.77 17.72
N ASP A 52 -0.89 -4.78 17.13
CA ASP A 52 -1.11 -3.28 17.19
C ASP A 52 -0.18 -2.35 16.31
N VAL A 53 -0.69 -1.23 15.71
CA VAL A 53 -0.05 -0.36 14.64
C VAL A 53 -0.58 1.15 14.53
N ASN A 54 -0.83 1.90 15.62
CA ASN A 54 -1.27 3.36 15.68
C ASN A 54 -1.50 4.25 14.39
N GLU A 55 -2.62 5.01 14.35
CA GLU A 55 -3.08 5.92 13.26
C GLU A 55 -2.18 7.09 12.88
N ASP A 56 -1.48 7.69 13.84
CA ASP A 56 -0.80 8.98 13.65
C ASP A 56 0.33 8.91 12.60
N TYR A 57 0.73 7.69 12.23
CA TYR A 57 1.85 7.40 11.35
C TYR A 57 1.52 7.40 9.85
N ILE A 58 0.24 7.40 9.45
CA ILE A 58 -0.16 7.36 8.02
C ILE A 58 -0.67 8.70 7.47
N ILE A 59 -0.75 9.73 8.32
CA ILE A 59 -1.32 11.04 7.98
C ILE A 59 -0.21 12.01 7.55
N LEU A 60 -0.30 12.47 6.31
CA LEU A 60 0.58 13.48 5.73
C LEU A 60 0.25 14.87 6.25
N GLU A 61 1.26 15.72 6.35
CA GLU A 61 1.12 17.17 6.55
C GLU A 61 0.28 17.81 5.43
N LYS A 62 -0.30 18.99 5.72
CA LYS A 62 -1.12 19.72 4.74
C LYS A 62 -0.20 20.26 3.63
N GLN A 63 -0.36 19.75 2.41
CA GLN A 63 0.37 20.27 1.26
C GLN A 63 -0.02 21.75 1.00
N PRO A 64 0.95 22.69 0.94
CA PRO A 64 0.65 24.12 0.81
C PRO A 64 0.27 24.51 -0.63
N ALA A 65 0.90 23.92 -1.64
CA ALA A 65 0.67 24.22 -3.05
C ALA A 65 0.85 22.99 -3.96
N TYR A 66 0.23 23.02 -5.13
CA TYR A 66 0.35 22.03 -6.19
C TYR A 66 1.09 22.64 -7.39
N THR A 67 2.42 22.63 -7.35
CA THR A 67 3.28 23.19 -8.38
C THR A 67 3.98 22.09 -9.17
N CYS A 68 4.32 22.37 -10.43
CA CYS A 68 5.31 21.58 -11.15
C CYS A 68 6.69 21.73 -10.49
N PHE A 69 7.58 20.76 -10.70
CA PHE A 69 8.96 20.80 -10.21
C PHE A 69 9.88 20.06 -11.19
N ILE A 70 11.17 20.33 -11.16
CA ILE A 70 12.17 19.68 -12.02
C ILE A 70 12.69 18.43 -11.31
N ALA A 71 12.70 17.30 -12.01
CA ALA A 71 13.29 16.06 -11.51
C ALA A 71 14.83 16.17 -11.48
N PRO A 72 15.51 15.80 -10.38
CA PRO A 72 16.97 15.91 -10.30
C PRO A 72 17.70 15.02 -11.31
N TYR A 73 17.19 13.81 -11.57
CA TYR A 73 17.85 12.82 -12.42
C TYR A 73 17.70 13.10 -13.92
N THR A 74 16.47 13.20 -14.45
CA THR A 74 16.24 13.45 -15.89
C THR A 74 16.13 14.94 -16.29
N TYR A 75 16.20 15.87 -15.34
CA TYR A 75 15.93 17.31 -15.55
C TYR A 75 14.56 17.63 -16.18
N ARG A 76 13.60 16.68 -16.14
CA ARG A 76 12.25 16.85 -16.69
C ARG A 76 11.36 17.62 -15.74
N THR A 77 10.53 18.51 -16.28
CA THR A 77 9.47 19.18 -15.52
C THR A 77 8.31 18.22 -15.24
N LEU A 78 8.19 17.78 -13.99
CA LEU A 78 7.10 16.93 -13.51
C LEU A 78 5.89 17.76 -13.12
N LYS A 79 4.70 17.25 -13.47
CA LYS A 79 3.41 17.79 -13.03
C LYS A 79 3.19 17.50 -11.53
N PRO A 80 2.38 18.29 -10.80
CA PRO A 80 2.08 18.06 -9.37
C PRO A 80 1.36 16.74 -9.07
N PHE A 81 0.85 16.05 -10.11
CA PHE A 81 0.15 14.77 -10.01
C PHE A 81 0.54 13.88 -11.20
N VAL A 82 0.54 12.57 -10.97
CA VAL A 82 0.57 11.54 -12.02
C VAL A 82 -0.85 11.41 -12.61
N VAL A 83 -1.83 11.08 -11.76
CA VAL A 83 -3.25 10.89 -12.11
C VAL A 83 -4.15 11.30 -10.93
N ILE A 84 -5.33 11.83 -11.23
CA ILE A 84 -6.42 12.04 -10.26
C ILE A 84 -7.56 11.10 -10.61
N ASP A 85 -7.73 10.05 -9.83
CA ASP A 85 -8.71 8.98 -10.03
C ASP A 85 -9.99 9.29 -9.25
N ARG A 86 -11.10 9.41 -9.98
CA ARG A 86 -12.45 9.65 -9.43
C ARG A 86 -13.33 8.40 -9.44
N GLU A 87 -12.89 7.34 -10.09
CA GLU A 87 -13.71 6.18 -10.47
C GLU A 87 -13.51 5.02 -9.51
N THR A 88 -12.27 4.64 -9.22
CA THR A 88 -11.93 3.50 -8.35
C THR A 88 -12.63 3.58 -6.99
N VAL A 89 -13.30 2.50 -6.58
CA VAL A 89 -13.95 2.36 -5.27
C VAL A 89 -13.39 1.11 -4.56
N PRO A 90 -12.31 1.24 -3.77
CA PRO A 90 -11.75 0.11 -3.03
C PRO A 90 -12.70 -0.40 -1.93
N PRO A 91 -12.52 -1.63 -1.43
CA PRO A 91 -13.39 -2.22 -0.40
C PRO A 91 -13.62 -1.32 0.82
N ARG A 92 -12.57 -0.62 1.29
CA ARG A 92 -12.69 0.33 2.42
C ARG A 92 -13.60 1.54 2.12
N LEU A 93 -13.71 1.97 0.86
CA LEU A 93 -14.63 3.05 0.45
C LEU A 93 -16.06 2.53 0.24
N GLN A 94 -16.23 1.28 -0.20
CA GLN A 94 -17.54 0.62 -0.28
C GLN A 94 -18.15 0.52 1.11
N LEU A 95 -17.41 -0.08 2.06
CA LEU A 95 -17.79 -0.21 3.47
C LEU A 95 -18.11 1.15 4.12
N LEU A 96 -17.29 2.19 3.87
CA LEU A 96 -17.55 3.53 4.39
C LEU A 96 -18.86 4.12 3.84
N SER A 97 -19.14 3.92 2.55
CA SER A 97 -20.38 4.37 1.91
C SER A 97 -21.61 3.68 2.53
N GLU A 98 -21.55 2.36 2.73
CA GLU A 98 -22.61 1.60 3.40
C GLU A 98 -22.86 2.05 4.84
N ILE A 99 -21.81 2.28 5.62
CA ILE A 99 -21.92 2.75 7.00
C ILE A 99 -22.60 4.12 7.04
N CYS A 100 -22.20 5.05 6.17
CA CYS A 100 -22.83 6.36 6.10
C CYS A 100 -24.31 6.27 5.67
N HIS A 101 -24.62 5.43 4.68
CA HIS A 101 -25.99 5.19 4.24
C HIS A 101 -26.88 4.63 5.37
N LYS A 102 -26.41 3.58 6.07
CA LYS A 102 -27.09 2.98 7.23
C LYS A 102 -27.29 3.96 8.41
N GLN A 103 -26.52 5.05 8.47
CA GLN A 103 -26.63 6.12 9.48
C GLN A 103 -27.41 7.34 8.99
N ASN A 104 -28.01 7.27 7.80
CA ASN A 104 -28.68 8.39 7.12
C ASN A 104 -27.77 9.64 6.98
N ARG A 105 -26.46 9.42 6.80
CA ARG A 105 -25.43 10.47 6.65
C ARG A 105 -25.00 10.59 5.20
N SER A 106 -24.96 11.82 4.68
CA SER A 106 -24.42 12.10 3.35
C SER A 106 -22.91 11.83 3.29
N TYR A 107 -22.50 10.94 2.38
CA TYR A 107 -21.09 10.63 2.12
C TYR A 107 -20.69 11.09 0.72
N LYS A 108 -19.77 12.05 0.65
CA LYS A 108 -19.16 12.51 -0.61
C LYS A 108 -17.77 11.92 -0.77
N LYS A 109 -17.64 10.87 -1.60
CA LYS A 109 -16.37 10.28 -2.05
C LYS A 109 -15.40 11.39 -2.50
N ARG A 110 -14.13 11.23 -2.16
CA ARG A 110 -13.02 12.07 -2.66
C ARG A 110 -12.21 11.28 -3.70
N PRO A 111 -11.47 11.94 -4.61
CA PRO A 111 -10.60 11.21 -5.53
C PRO A 111 -9.46 10.51 -4.79
N ILE A 112 -8.97 9.43 -5.37
CA ILE A 112 -7.65 8.87 -5.11
C ILE A 112 -6.65 9.66 -5.96
N VAL A 113 -5.51 10.04 -5.40
CA VAL A 113 -4.55 10.92 -6.07
C VAL A 113 -3.18 10.25 -6.13
N TYR A 114 -2.69 10.01 -7.35
CA TYR A 114 -1.37 9.49 -7.61
C TYR A 114 -0.42 10.67 -7.83
N LYS A 115 0.68 10.71 -7.08
CA LYS A 115 1.71 11.77 -7.11
C LYS A 115 3.09 11.14 -7.23
N TYR A 116 4.07 11.92 -7.65
CA TYR A 116 5.47 11.60 -7.44
C TYR A 116 5.83 11.72 -5.95
N LEU A 117 6.93 11.09 -5.54
CA LEU A 117 7.48 11.20 -4.20
C LEU A 117 7.89 12.67 -3.89
N GLN A 118 7.70 13.06 -2.63
CA GLN A 118 8.02 14.37 -2.10
C GLN A 118 8.54 14.21 -0.67
N LYS A 119 9.35 15.15 -0.19
CA LYS A 119 9.93 15.13 1.18
C LYS A 119 8.89 14.91 2.29
N ARG A 120 7.67 15.45 2.14
CA ARG A 120 6.55 15.26 3.10
C ARG A 120 6.02 13.82 3.20
N HIS A 121 6.35 12.94 2.25
CA HIS A 121 5.96 11.53 2.26
C HIS A 121 6.92 10.65 3.05
N VAL A 122 8.22 10.99 3.05
CA VAL A 122 9.32 10.13 3.55
C VAL A 122 9.04 9.58 4.94
N LYS A 123 8.73 10.44 5.92
CA LYS A 123 8.45 10.03 7.31
C LYS A 123 7.31 9.01 7.42
N VAL A 124 6.24 9.18 6.64
CA VAL A 124 5.09 8.27 6.62
C VAL A 124 5.43 6.96 5.90
N ILE A 125 6.18 7.03 4.80
CA ILE A 125 6.53 5.86 3.99
C ILE A 125 7.58 5.01 4.70
N ASN A 126 8.64 5.58 5.27
CA ASN A 126 9.61 4.85 6.10
C ASN A 126 8.89 4.10 7.23
N ARG A 127 7.93 4.75 7.91
CA ARG A 127 7.17 4.10 8.97
C ARG A 127 6.26 2.98 8.45
N LEU A 128 5.60 3.16 7.31
CA LEU A 128 4.88 2.06 6.64
C LEU A 128 5.80 0.90 6.24
N CYS A 129 7.04 1.20 5.84
CA CYS A 129 8.05 0.20 5.50
C CYS A 129 8.54 -0.58 6.74
N GLU A 130 8.80 0.10 7.86
CA GLU A 130 9.13 -0.56 9.14
C GLU A 130 8.03 -1.53 9.62
N ILE A 131 6.76 -1.22 9.30
CA ILE A 131 5.60 -2.02 9.71
C ILE A 131 5.34 -3.20 8.77
N HIS A 132 5.55 -3.04 7.46
CA HIS A 132 5.10 -4.00 6.43
C HIS A 132 6.21 -4.65 5.60
N PHE A 133 7.48 -4.29 5.83
CA PHE A 133 8.65 -4.91 5.22
C PHE A 133 9.65 -5.32 6.31
N TRP A 134 10.54 -4.42 6.74
CA TRP A 134 11.53 -4.68 7.79
C TRP A 134 12.01 -3.35 8.42
N PRO A 135 12.54 -3.37 9.66
CA PRO A 135 13.01 -2.16 10.33
C PRO A 135 14.21 -1.52 9.62
N GLY A 136 14.36 -0.20 9.74
CA GLY A 136 15.53 0.54 9.25
C GLY A 136 15.51 0.90 7.76
N ILE A 137 14.39 0.72 7.06
CA ILE A 137 14.23 1.19 5.68
C ILE A 137 14.13 2.73 5.66
N ASP A 138 15.05 3.38 4.94
CA ASP A 138 14.93 4.78 4.55
C ASP A 138 14.72 4.91 3.04
N ILE A 139 13.62 5.55 2.63
CA ILE A 139 13.30 5.83 1.23
C ILE A 139 13.78 7.23 0.78
N SER A 140 14.55 7.94 1.59
CA SER A 140 15.07 9.28 1.27
C SER A 140 15.86 9.33 -0.04
N GLU A 141 16.61 8.28 -0.37
CA GLU A 141 17.35 8.14 -1.64
C GLU A 141 16.42 8.25 -2.87
N ALA A 142 15.19 7.75 -2.78
CA ALA A 142 14.22 7.82 -3.88
C ALA A 142 13.74 9.26 -4.19
N LEU A 143 14.12 10.28 -3.39
CA LEU A 143 13.92 11.69 -3.71
C LEU A 143 14.82 12.19 -4.85
N GLU A 144 15.88 11.47 -5.21
CA GLU A 144 16.76 11.81 -6.34
C GLU A 144 16.10 11.46 -7.69
N PHE A 145 15.27 10.43 -7.71
CA PHE A 145 14.56 9.89 -8.88
C PHE A 145 13.02 9.93 -8.71
N PRO A 146 12.42 11.10 -8.40
CA PRO A 146 10.98 11.22 -8.14
C PRO A 146 10.11 10.88 -9.36
N GLU A 147 10.61 11.00 -10.60
CA GLU A 147 9.92 10.57 -11.82
C GLU A 147 9.72 9.04 -11.89
N PHE A 148 10.58 8.27 -11.22
CA PHE A 148 10.52 6.81 -11.11
C PHE A 148 9.82 6.36 -9.81
N SER A 149 8.91 7.20 -9.30
CA SER A 149 8.17 6.96 -8.07
C SER A 149 6.69 7.25 -8.23
N VAL A 150 5.86 6.55 -7.44
CA VAL A 150 4.43 6.83 -7.32
C VAL A 150 3.99 6.67 -5.87
N VAL A 151 3.30 7.68 -5.35
CA VAL A 151 2.67 7.71 -4.03
C VAL A 151 1.19 7.95 -4.21
N VAL A 152 0.38 7.09 -3.60
CA VAL A 152 -1.08 7.08 -3.74
C VAL A 152 -1.71 7.61 -2.46
N GLU A 153 -2.46 8.70 -2.59
CA GLU A 153 -3.10 9.38 -1.47
C GLU A 153 -4.62 9.29 -1.53
N TYR A 154 -5.25 9.08 -0.36
CA TYR A 154 -6.64 9.42 -0.14
C TYR A 154 -6.76 10.54 0.89
N ARG A 155 -7.16 11.74 0.44
CA ARG A 155 -7.24 12.99 1.22
C ARG A 155 -5.88 13.44 1.78
N ARG A 156 -5.42 12.83 2.87
CA ARG A 156 -4.12 13.06 3.55
C ARG A 156 -3.46 11.75 4.00
N ILE A 157 -4.00 10.60 3.62
CA ILE A 157 -3.50 9.29 4.03
C ILE A 157 -2.73 8.66 2.86
N VAL A 158 -1.52 8.17 3.10
CA VAL A 158 -0.82 7.30 2.12
C VAL A 158 -1.52 5.94 2.12
N ILE A 159 -2.07 5.55 0.97
CA ILE A 159 -2.78 4.29 0.78
C ILE A 159 -2.02 3.30 -0.11
N GLY A 160 -0.92 3.74 -0.72
CA GLY A 160 0.02 2.92 -1.44
C GLY A 160 1.22 3.72 -1.94
N PHE A 161 2.28 3.03 -2.32
CA PHE A 161 3.45 3.61 -2.95
C PHE A 161 4.18 2.56 -3.80
N GLY A 162 5.02 3.03 -4.72
CA GLY A 162 5.93 2.21 -5.50
C GLY A 162 7.16 3.02 -5.92
N PHE A 163 8.33 2.38 -5.88
CA PHE A 163 9.62 2.99 -6.20
C PHE A 163 10.40 2.11 -7.16
N LEU A 164 11.01 2.74 -8.16
CA LEU A 164 11.94 2.14 -9.08
C LEU A 164 13.25 2.94 -9.03
N VAL A 165 14.38 2.23 -8.94
CA VAL A 165 15.72 2.78 -9.11
C VAL A 165 16.10 2.60 -10.59
N PRO A 166 16.32 3.69 -11.34
CA PRO A 166 16.88 3.59 -12.69
C PRO A 166 18.36 3.16 -12.60
N ASP A 167 18.85 2.43 -13.60
CA ASP A 167 20.29 2.13 -13.75
C ASP A 167 20.90 1.40 -12.53
N ALA A 168 20.13 0.48 -11.95
CA ALA A 168 20.59 -0.40 -10.88
C ALA A 168 21.70 -1.36 -11.36
N THR A 169 21.72 -1.65 -12.66
CA THR A 169 22.89 -2.14 -13.40
C THR A 169 23.06 -1.26 -14.66
N GLN A 170 24.06 -1.56 -15.51
CA GLN A 170 24.27 -0.81 -16.76
C GLN A 170 23.08 -0.89 -17.75
N SER A 171 22.20 -1.88 -17.61
CA SER A 171 21.03 -2.11 -18.49
C SER A 171 19.70 -2.13 -17.75
N ASP A 172 19.68 -2.45 -16.46
CA ASP A 172 18.47 -2.84 -15.76
C ASP A 172 17.97 -1.76 -14.79
N ALA A 173 16.66 -1.59 -14.74
CA ALA A 173 15.97 -0.87 -13.69
C ALA A 173 15.49 -1.85 -12.60
N TYR A 174 15.42 -1.40 -11.34
CA TYR A 174 15.04 -2.24 -10.21
C TYR A 174 13.83 -1.66 -9.46
N ILE A 175 12.74 -2.43 -9.30
CA ILE A 175 11.60 -2.03 -8.46
C ILE A 175 11.92 -2.40 -7.01
N SER A 176 12.33 -1.42 -6.21
CA SER A 176 12.70 -1.62 -4.81
C SER A 176 11.51 -1.93 -3.92
N PHE A 177 10.38 -1.25 -4.13
CA PHE A 177 9.18 -1.42 -3.31
C PHE A 177 7.90 -1.27 -4.13
N ILE A 178 6.89 -2.05 -3.80
CA ILE A 178 5.49 -1.76 -4.14
C ILE A 178 4.59 -2.14 -2.97
N PHE A 179 3.72 -1.24 -2.55
CA PHE A 179 2.86 -1.42 -1.39
C PHE A 179 1.47 -0.83 -1.61
N THR A 180 0.42 -1.55 -1.19
CA THR A 180 -0.93 -1.01 -1.08
C THR A 180 -1.50 -1.39 0.28
N LEU A 181 -2.01 -0.38 1.00
CA LEU A 181 -2.50 -0.50 2.36
C LEU A 181 -3.68 -1.51 2.42
N PRO A 182 -3.76 -2.38 3.44
CA PRO A 182 -4.90 -3.27 3.64
C PRO A 182 -6.24 -2.51 3.60
N GLY A 183 -7.26 -3.13 3.00
CA GLY A 183 -8.55 -2.51 2.68
C GLY A 183 -8.58 -1.61 1.43
N TRP A 184 -7.42 -1.19 0.91
CA TRP A 184 -7.29 -0.48 -0.38
C TRP A 184 -6.83 -1.40 -1.53
N ARG A 185 -6.43 -2.63 -1.20
CA ARG A 185 -6.12 -3.71 -2.16
C ARG A 185 -7.36 -4.16 -2.95
N ARG A 186 -7.16 -4.99 -3.98
CA ARG A 186 -8.21 -5.52 -4.89
C ARG A 186 -9.01 -4.44 -5.65
N ALA A 187 -8.41 -3.27 -5.86
CA ALA A 187 -9.03 -2.12 -6.51
C ALA A 187 -8.17 -1.55 -7.66
N GLY A 188 -7.26 -2.34 -8.24
CA GLY A 188 -6.38 -1.90 -9.33
C GLY A 188 -5.25 -0.94 -8.96
N ILE A 189 -5.16 -0.44 -7.72
CA ILE A 189 -4.15 0.54 -7.29
C ILE A 189 -2.71 0.05 -7.57
N ALA A 190 -2.35 -1.15 -7.09
CA ALA A 190 -1.03 -1.73 -7.35
C ALA A 190 -0.76 -1.98 -8.84
N ARG A 191 -1.80 -2.36 -9.60
CA ARG A 191 -1.73 -2.50 -11.07
C ARG A 191 -1.41 -1.18 -11.75
N PHE A 192 -2.05 -0.08 -11.34
CA PHE A 192 -1.75 1.25 -11.87
C PHE A 192 -0.32 1.70 -11.51
N MET A 193 0.10 1.50 -10.26
CA MET A 193 1.46 1.87 -9.84
C MET A 193 2.53 1.12 -10.64
N LEU A 194 2.38 -0.21 -10.77
CA LEU A 194 3.30 -1.05 -11.54
C LEU A 194 3.33 -0.64 -13.02
N TYR A 195 2.16 -0.42 -13.63
CA TYR A 195 2.05 0.12 -14.99
C TYR A 195 2.79 1.46 -15.15
N HIS A 196 2.63 2.38 -14.19
CA HIS A 196 3.32 3.68 -14.23
C HIS A 196 4.84 3.52 -14.23
N LEU A 197 5.39 2.74 -13.28
CA LEU A 197 6.84 2.50 -13.19
C LEU A 197 7.41 1.86 -14.48
N ILE A 198 6.71 0.85 -15.04
CA ILE A 198 7.09 0.18 -16.30
C ILE A 198 7.09 1.13 -17.51
N MET A 199 6.25 2.17 -17.46
CA MET A 199 6.09 3.14 -18.55
C MET A 199 7.03 4.35 -18.41
N THR A 200 7.55 4.63 -17.22
CA THR A 200 8.64 5.61 -17.04
C THR A 200 9.98 5.02 -17.52
N CYS A 201 10.26 3.75 -17.23
CA CYS A 201 11.44 3.02 -17.74
C CYS A 201 11.15 2.26 -19.05
N ARG A 202 11.09 3.00 -20.17
CA ARG A 202 11.07 2.38 -21.51
C ARG A 202 12.49 2.08 -21.99
N GLY A 203 12.66 0.92 -22.64
CA GLY A 203 13.95 0.50 -23.24
C GLY A 203 14.98 -0.08 -22.27
N LYS A 204 14.57 -0.45 -21.05
CA LYS A 204 15.39 -1.14 -20.05
C LYS A 204 14.61 -2.31 -19.48
N ASP A 205 15.31 -3.41 -19.24
CA ASP A 205 14.76 -4.53 -18.48
C ASP A 205 14.41 -4.06 -17.06
N ILE A 206 13.33 -4.61 -16.51
CA ILE A 206 12.86 -4.24 -15.18
C ILE A 206 12.91 -5.47 -14.29
N THR A 207 13.63 -5.37 -13.19
CA THR A 207 13.90 -6.47 -12.27
C THR A 207 13.34 -6.17 -10.88
N LEU A 208 13.04 -7.20 -10.10
CA LEU A 208 12.62 -7.08 -8.70
C LEU A 208 12.83 -8.36 -7.90
N HIS A 209 12.86 -8.25 -6.58
CA HIS A 209 12.73 -9.38 -5.67
C HIS A 209 11.35 -9.41 -5.01
N VAL A 210 10.80 -10.61 -4.84
CA VAL A 210 9.54 -10.83 -4.13
C VAL A 210 9.66 -12.06 -3.23
N SER A 211 9.18 -11.95 -1.98
CA SER A 211 9.16 -13.08 -1.05
C SER A 211 8.38 -14.27 -1.63
N ALA A 212 8.95 -15.47 -1.48
CA ALA A 212 8.40 -16.69 -2.07
C ALA A 212 7.01 -17.08 -1.51
N SER A 213 6.63 -16.56 -0.33
CA SER A 213 5.27 -16.72 0.22
C SER A 213 4.28 -15.63 -0.22
N ASN A 214 4.72 -14.56 -0.91
CA ASN A 214 3.84 -13.46 -1.31
C ASN A 214 3.15 -13.74 -2.65
N THR A 215 2.26 -14.74 -2.66
CA THR A 215 1.44 -15.16 -3.81
C THR A 215 0.66 -13.98 -4.41
N SER A 216 0.20 -13.04 -3.58
CA SER A 216 -0.57 -11.88 -4.05
C SER A 216 0.25 -10.92 -4.94
N ALA A 217 1.54 -10.76 -4.65
CA ALA A 217 2.45 -9.96 -5.46
C ALA A 217 2.93 -10.73 -6.69
N LEU A 218 3.25 -12.03 -6.55
CA LEU A 218 3.61 -12.90 -7.68
C LEU A 218 2.54 -12.87 -8.78
N LEU A 219 1.26 -13.03 -8.43
CA LEU A 219 0.14 -12.95 -9.37
C LEU A 219 0.02 -11.57 -10.04
N LEU A 220 0.31 -10.48 -9.32
CA LEU A 220 0.34 -9.13 -9.89
C LEU A 220 1.47 -8.98 -10.92
N TYR A 221 2.69 -9.44 -10.60
CA TYR A 221 3.83 -9.34 -11.52
C TYR A 221 3.64 -10.19 -12.78
N GLN A 222 3.07 -11.39 -12.64
CA GLN A 222 2.72 -12.26 -13.77
C GLN A 222 1.73 -11.60 -14.74
N GLN A 223 0.78 -10.79 -14.26
CA GLN A 223 -0.13 -10.00 -15.13
C GLN A 223 0.60 -8.96 -16.00
N PHE A 224 1.83 -8.59 -15.65
CA PHE A 224 2.71 -7.72 -16.43
C PHE A 224 3.82 -8.47 -17.18
N ALA A 225 3.68 -9.80 -17.31
CA ALA A 225 4.64 -10.69 -17.98
C ALA A 225 6.06 -10.72 -17.36
N PHE A 226 6.20 -10.36 -16.07
CA PHE A 226 7.41 -10.70 -15.32
C PHE A 226 7.57 -12.21 -15.24
N LYS A 227 8.78 -12.71 -15.46
CA LYS A 227 9.15 -14.12 -15.37
C LYS A 227 10.14 -14.33 -14.21
N PRO A 228 10.04 -15.43 -13.46
CA PRO A 228 11.08 -15.79 -12.51
C PRO A 228 12.34 -16.22 -13.25
N GLU A 229 13.48 -15.66 -12.88
CA GLU A 229 14.80 -16.05 -13.37
C GLU A 229 15.55 -16.91 -12.34
N GLU A 230 15.44 -16.55 -11.05
CA GLU A 230 16.15 -17.23 -9.97
C GLU A 230 15.29 -17.38 -8.71
N PHE A 231 15.53 -18.45 -7.94
CA PHE A 231 15.02 -18.62 -6.58
C PHE A 231 16.19 -18.49 -5.60
N ILE A 232 16.21 -17.39 -4.85
CA ILE A 232 17.30 -17.03 -3.95
C ILE A 232 16.95 -17.46 -2.53
N GLN A 233 17.70 -18.43 -2.01
CA GLN A 233 17.57 -18.85 -0.62
C GLN A 233 18.10 -17.77 0.33
N ASN A 234 17.43 -17.59 1.47
CA ASN A 234 17.89 -16.74 2.58
C ASN A 234 18.14 -15.26 2.21
N PHE A 235 17.52 -14.78 1.13
CA PHE A 235 17.59 -13.40 0.66
C PHE A 235 17.27 -12.39 1.78
N TYR A 236 16.28 -12.66 2.62
CA TYR A 236 15.83 -11.72 3.66
C TYR A 236 16.54 -11.87 5.01
N ASP A 237 17.51 -12.77 5.17
CA ASP A 237 18.20 -13.00 6.46
C ASP A 237 18.98 -11.78 6.97
N LYS A 238 19.38 -10.88 6.07
CA LYS A 238 20.07 -9.62 6.40
C LYS A 238 19.12 -8.54 6.94
N PHE A 239 17.81 -8.72 6.77
CA PHE A 239 16.79 -7.70 7.02
C PHE A 239 15.82 -8.11 8.13
N ILE A 240 15.52 -9.40 8.25
CA ILE A 240 14.52 -9.93 9.18
C ILE A 240 15.21 -10.62 10.38
N PRO A 241 14.81 -10.33 11.64
CA PRO A 241 15.37 -10.97 12.82
C PRO A 241 15.42 -12.51 12.74
N PRO A 242 16.44 -13.18 13.29
CA PRO A 242 16.55 -14.65 13.29
C PRO A 242 15.34 -15.37 13.93
N THR A 243 14.62 -14.69 14.83
CA THR A 243 13.44 -15.20 15.52
C THR A 243 12.14 -15.13 14.71
N SER A 244 12.13 -14.42 13.57
CA SER A 244 10.93 -14.30 12.73
C SER A 244 10.61 -15.60 11.99
N ARG A 245 9.30 -15.87 11.87
CA ARG A 245 8.71 -16.99 11.12
C ARG A 245 8.41 -16.64 9.64
N GLU A 246 8.70 -15.42 9.21
CA GLU A 246 8.48 -14.98 7.84
C GLU A 246 9.36 -15.73 6.83
N CYS A 247 8.92 -15.76 5.57
CA CYS A 247 9.63 -16.47 4.51
C CYS A 247 10.92 -15.73 4.12
N ARG A 248 12.07 -16.41 4.32
CA ARG A 248 13.42 -15.88 4.10
C ARG A 248 13.86 -15.91 2.64
N HIS A 249 13.15 -16.65 1.79
CA HIS A 249 13.49 -16.87 0.37
C HIS A 249 12.78 -15.86 -0.54
N ALA A 250 13.41 -15.53 -1.67
CA ALA A 250 12.84 -14.64 -2.67
C ALA A 250 12.88 -15.27 -4.08
N PHE A 251 11.92 -14.92 -4.91
CA PHE A 251 12.08 -15.02 -6.36
C PHE A 251 12.66 -13.72 -6.91
N PHE A 252 13.67 -13.82 -7.75
CA PHE A 252 14.11 -12.74 -8.62
C PHE A 252 13.31 -12.81 -9.92
N LEU A 253 12.61 -11.73 -10.26
CA LEU A 253 11.78 -11.64 -11.47
C LEU A 253 12.34 -10.58 -12.42
N ARG A 254 12.27 -10.87 -13.73
CA ARG A 254 12.58 -9.92 -14.82
C ARG A 254 11.40 -9.74 -15.77
N LEU A 255 11.17 -8.50 -16.18
CA LEU A 255 10.40 -8.11 -17.35
C LEU A 255 11.37 -7.61 -18.41
N SER A 256 11.67 -8.47 -19.39
CA SER A 256 12.50 -8.11 -20.55
C SER A 256 11.74 -7.22 -21.53
N LYS A 257 12.44 -6.28 -22.18
CA LYS A 257 11.86 -5.32 -23.15
C LYS A 257 12.25 -5.57 -24.61
#